data_AF-A0A1L9B337-F1
#
_entry.id   AF-A0A1L9B337-F1
#
_cell.length_a   1.000
_cell.length_b   1.000
_cell.length_c   1.000
_cell.angle_alpha   90.00
_cell.angle_beta   90.00
_cell.angle_gamma   90.00
#
_symmetry.space_group_name_H-M   'P 1'
#
loop_
_entity.id
_entity.type
_entity.pdbx_description
1 polymer ?
#
loop_
_entity_poly.entity_id
_entity_poly.type
_entity_poly.pdbx_seq_one_letter_code
_entity_poly.pdbx_strand_id
1 'polypeptide(L)' 'MGKAKSLKDKLYGAAVLKMSFRLRGDEESPAFKFVYPGVLRDLELEDDAVERYIVDNREAVERAARGASPAPGPRT' A
#
# COMPACT_ATOMS: atom_id res chain seq x y z
N MET A 1 -2.81 -21.19 -14.09
CA MET A 1 -2.05 -20.02 -14.57
C MET A 1 -2.69 -18.78 -13.94
N GLY A 2 -2.07 -18.22 -12.89
CA GLY A 2 -2.66 -17.08 -12.17
C GLY A 2 -2.81 -15.89 -13.11
N LYS A 3 -4.01 -15.30 -13.20
CA LYS A 3 -4.26 -14.11 -14.02
C LYS A 3 -3.22 -13.05 -13.64
N ALA A 4 -2.45 -12.58 -14.62
CA ALA A 4 -1.55 -11.45 -14.43
C ALA A 4 -2.39 -10.29 -13.87
N LYS A 5 -2.00 -9.77 -12.70
CA LYS A 5 -2.66 -8.62 -12.08
C LYS A 5 -2.54 -7.43 -13.03
N SER A 6 -3.64 -6.75 -13.31
CA SER A 6 -3.60 -5.55 -14.16
C SER A 6 -2.76 -4.47 -13.49
N LEU A 7 -2.25 -3.51 -14.27
CA LEU A 7 -1.51 -2.36 -13.73
C LEU A 7 -2.33 -1.64 -12.64
N LYS A 8 -3.65 -1.54 -12.83
CA LYS A 8 -4.57 -0.95 -11.85
C LYS A 8 -4.60 -1.73 -10.54
N ASP A 9 -4.60 -3.06 -10.60
CA ASP A 9 -4.58 -3.91 -9.39
C ASP A 9 -3.25 -3.81 -8.64
N LYS A 10 -2.14 -3.69 -9.38
CA LYS A 10 -0.81 -3.47 -8.81
C LYS A 10 -0.75 -2.13 -8.08
N LEU A 11 -1.16 -1.04 -8.76
CA LEU A 11 -1.22 0.31 -8.17
C LEU A 11 -2.11 0.35 -6.95
N TYR A 12 -3.29 -0.27 -7.02
CA TYR A 12 -4.22 -0.34 -5.91
C TYR A 12 -3.60 -1.03 -4.69
N GLY A 13 -2.95 -2.18 -4.86
CA GLY A 13 -2.28 -2.87 -3.76
C GLY A 13 -1.17 -2.03 -3.09
N ALA A 14 -0.31 -1.41 -3.90
CA ALA A 14 0.76 -0.54 -3.40
C ALA A 14 0.20 0.72 -2.70
N ALA A 15 -0.86 1.31 -3.25
CA ALA A 15 -1.53 2.48 -2.69
C ALA A 15 -2.18 2.17 -1.33
N VAL A 16 -2.88 1.05 -1.20
CA VAL A 16 -3.50 0.61 0.07
C VAL A 16 -2.43 0.35 1.12
N LEU A 17 -1.31 -0.27 0.74
CA LEU A 17 -0.18 -0.48 1.63
C LEU A 17 0.36 0.85 2.16
N LYS A 18 0.75 1.78 1.27
CA LYS A 18 1.28 3.10 1.66
C LYS A 18 0.30 3.86 2.55
N MET A 19 -0.97 3.89 2.15
CA MET A 19 -2.02 4.56 2.93
C MET A 19 -2.22 3.93 4.32
N SER A 20 -2.07 2.63 4.48
CA SER A 20 -2.19 1.98 5.79
C SER A 20 -1.11 2.43 6.78
N PHE A 21 0.11 2.68 6.31
CA PHE A 21 1.20 3.24 7.12
C PHE A 21 0.99 4.74 7.35
N ARG A 22 0.57 5.50 6.33
CA ARG A 22 0.24 6.92 6.43
C ARG A 22 -0.81 7.19 7.50
N LEU A 23 -1.89 6.41 7.50
CA LEU A 23 -2.98 6.55 8.49
C LEU A 23 -2.54 6.25 9.93
N ARG A 24 -1.50 5.42 10.12
CA ARG A 24 -0.91 5.15 11.44
C ARG A 24 0.17 6.17 11.84
N GLY A 25 0.62 7.02 10.92
CA GLY A 25 1.79 7.88 11.12
C GLY A 25 3.12 7.12 11.06
N ASP A 26 3.13 5.92 10.47
CA ASP A 26 4.28 4.99 10.45
C ASP A 26 5.05 5.02 9.13
N GLU A 27 4.87 6.03 8.27
CA GLU A 27 5.62 6.18 7.01
C GLU A 27 7.14 6.31 7.26
N GLU A 28 7.55 6.77 8.44
CA GLU A 28 8.97 6.85 8.80
C GLU A 28 9.52 5.58 9.46
N SER A 29 8.65 4.59 9.72
CA SER A 29 9.04 3.36 10.42
C SER A 29 10.03 2.53 9.59
N PRO A 30 10.98 1.82 10.24
CA PRO A 30 11.87 0.89 9.55
C PRO A 30 11.12 -0.18 8.75
N ALA A 31 9.95 -0.61 9.25
CA ALA A 31 9.09 -1.57 8.57
C ALA A 31 8.59 -1.03 7.22
N PHE A 32 8.10 0.20 7.18
CA PHE A 32 7.65 0.83 5.93
C PHE A 32 8.82 0.99 4.95
N LYS A 33 9.94 1.55 5.41
CA LYS A 33 11.14 1.81 4.61
C LYS A 33 11.76 0.54 4.01
N PHE A 34 11.52 -0.63 4.62
CA PHE A 34 11.96 -1.91 4.08
C PHE A 34 10.92 -2.54 3.14
N VAL A 35 9.65 -2.60 3.55
CA VAL A 35 8.61 -3.32 2.82
C VAL A 35 8.17 -2.58 1.56
N TYR A 36 7.95 -1.27 1.65
CA TYR A 36 7.36 -0.51 0.55
C TYR A 36 8.24 -0.47 -0.71
N PRO A 37 9.56 -0.23 -0.62
CA PRO A 37 10.44 -0.34 -1.80
C PRO A 37 10.47 -1.74 -2.42
N GLY A 38 10.40 -2.79 -1.60
CA GLY A 38 10.29 -4.17 -2.09
C GLY A 38 9.02 -4.39 -2.91
N VAL A 39 7.89 -3.89 -2.44
CA VAL A 39 6.60 -3.98 -3.14
C VAL A 39 6.63 -3.19 -4.45
N LEU A 40 7.23 -1.99 -4.48
CA LEU A 40 7.38 -1.23 -5.71
C LEU A 40 8.20 -2.00 -6.75
N ARG A 41 9.32 -2.61 -6.34
CA ARG A 41 10.16 -3.43 -7.22
C ARG A 41 9.41 -4.64 -7.76
N ASP A 42 8.75 -5.40 -6.88
CA ASP A 42 8.09 -6.65 -7.25
C ASP A 42 6.85 -6.41 -8.14
N LEU A 43 6.25 -5.22 -8.06
CA LEU A 43 5.13 -4.81 -8.90
C LEU A 43 5.58 -4.01 -10.14
N GLU A 44 6.86 -3.65 -10.23
CA GLU A 44 7.41 -2.78 -11.29
C GLU A 44 6.71 -1.42 -11.35
N LEU A 45 6.58 -0.76 -10.19
CA LEU A 45 5.91 0.51 -10.03
C LEU A 45 6.86 1.60 -9.54
N GLU A 46 6.57 2.84 -9.90
CA GLU A 46 7.21 4.03 -9.36
C GLU A 46 6.39 4.61 -8.21
N ASP A 47 7.05 5.21 -7.22
CA ASP A 47 6.40 5.87 -6.09
C ASP A 47 5.43 6.97 -6.55
N ASP A 48 5.86 7.79 -7.50
CA ASP A 48 5.04 8.87 -8.09
C ASP A 48 3.74 8.35 -8.71
N ALA A 49 3.78 7.18 -9.35
CA ALA A 49 2.59 6.56 -9.93
C ALA A 49 1.61 6.11 -8.85
N VAL A 50 2.13 5.60 -7.72
CA VAL A 50 1.32 5.22 -6.57
C VAL A 50 0.73 6.45 -5.88
N GLU A 51 1.49 7.53 -5.71
CA GLU A 51 0.98 8.78 -5.14
C GLU A 51 -0.12 9.41 -5.99
N ARG A 52 0.07 9.48 -7.32
CA ARG A 52 -0.99 9.93 -8.24
C ARG A 52 -2.24 9.07 -8.10
N TYR A 53 -2.07 7.75 -8.06
CA TYR A 53 -3.20 6.84 -7.88
C TYR A 53 -3.92 7.06 -6.54
N ILE A 54 -3.19 7.32 -5.46
CA ILE A 54 -3.75 7.65 -4.15
C ILE A 54 -4.56 8.94 -4.23
N VAL A 55 -4.04 9.99 -4.87
CA VAL A 55 -4.75 11.26 -5.03
C VAL A 55 -6.05 11.07 -5.81
N ASP A 56 -5.99 10.36 -6.94
CA ASP A 56 -7.12 10.13 -7.83
C ASP A 56 -8.19 9.20 -7.23
N ASN A 57 -7.80 8.29 -6.33
CA ASN A 57 -8.67 7.24 -5.77
C ASN A 57 -8.76 7.30 -4.24
N ARG A 58 -8.53 8.47 -3.66
CA ARG A 58 -8.28 8.66 -2.22
C ARG A 58 -9.30 7.95 -1.33
N GLU A 59 -10.59 8.15 -1.58
CA GLU A 59 -11.64 7.54 -0.76
C GLU A 59 -11.63 6.01 -0.77
N ALA A 60 -11.42 5.41 -1.95
CA ALA A 60 -11.40 3.96 -2.09
C ALA A 60 -10.18 3.36 -1.41
N VAL A 61 -9.01 3.99 -1.61
CA VAL A 61 -7.74 3.55 -1.00
C VAL A 61 -7.77 3.72 0.51
N GLU A 62 -8.25 4.85 1.03
CA GLU A 62 -8.37 5.08 2.47
C GLU A 62 -9.33 4.07 3.12
N ARG A 63 -10.49 3.81 2.51
CA ARG A 63 -11.46 2.83 3.02
C ARG A 63 -10.84 1.45 3.10
N ALA A 64 -10.14 1.03 2.06
CA ALA A 64 -9.46 -0.26 2.03
C ALA A 64 -8.31 -0.33 3.04
N ALA A 65 -7.50 0.72 3.18
CA ALA A 65 -6.40 0.77 4.13
C ALA A 65 -6.88 0.67 5.60
N ARG A 66 -8.03 1.27 5.91
CA ARG A 66 -8.68 1.14 7.23
C ARG A 66 -9.14 -0.29 7.50
N GLY A 67 -9.60 -1.02 6.49
CA GLY A 67 -10.06 -2.42 6.62
C GLY A 67 -8.96 -3.49 6.45
N ALA A 68 -7.85 -3.16 5.81
CA ALA A 68 -6.74 -4.07 5.52
C ALA A 68 -5.70 -4.16 6.65
N SER A 69 -5.82 -3.32 7.70
CA SER A 69 -4.97 -3.44 8.88
C SER A 69 -5.36 -4.72 9.63
N PRO A 70 -4.53 -5.78 9.66
CA PRO A 70 -4.72 -6.80 10.68
C PRO A 70 -4.57 -6.08 12.03
N ALA A 71 -5.53 -6.30 12.94
CA ALA A 71 -5.40 -5.83 14.30
C ALA A 71 -3.99 -6.21 14.82
N PRO A 72 -3.27 -5.31 15.51
CA PRO A 72 -2.02 -5.71 16.15
C PRO A 72 -2.35 -6.91 17.02
N GLY A 73 -1.80 -8.09 16.66
CA GLY A 73 -2.01 -9.30 17.45
C GLY A 73 -1.64 -9.03 18.91
N PRO A 74 -2.28 -9.72 19.88
CA PRO A 74 -2.01 -9.49 21.29
C PRO A 74 -0.51 -9.65 21.52
N ARG A 75 0.13 -8.60 22.03
CA ARG A 75 1.48 -8.67 22.57
C ARG A 75 1.38 -9.49 23.86
N THR A 76 1.62 -10.79 23.77
CA THR A 76 1.84 -11.69 24.91
C THR A 76 3.33 -11.78 25.19
#